data_AF-A0A962I1L5-F1
#
_entry.id   AF-A0A962I1L5-F1
#
_cell.length_a   1.000
_cell.length_b   1.000
_cell.length_c   1.000
_cell.angle_alpha   90.00
_cell.angle_beta   90.00
_cell.angle_gamma   90.00
#
_symmetry.space_group_name_H-M   'P 1'
#
loop_
_entity.id
_entity.type
_entity.pdbx_description
1 polymer ?
#
loop_
_entity_poly.entity_id
_entity_poly.type
_entity_poly.pdbx_seq_one_letter_code
_entity_poly.pdbx_strand_id
1 'polypeptide(L)' 'MSASQRRIILVTRRTRLEDLVIRLNTVEQARFYVEHMGADFSDYETEQRQYHAAVASTSELLSLHGRVQRLERKL' A
#
# COMPACT_ATOMS: atom_id res chain seq x y z
N MET A 1 -2.61 34.56 1.23
CA MET A 1 -1.62 33.66 0.60
C MET A 1 -2.37 32.53 -0.07
N SER A 2 -2.23 32.37 -1.40
CA SER A 2 -2.99 31.40 -2.17
C SER A 2 -2.56 29.96 -1.80
N ALA A 3 -3.47 29.19 -1.20
CA ALA A 3 -3.27 27.77 -0.90
C ALA A 3 -3.06 26.89 -2.17
N SER A 4 -3.17 27.49 -3.37
CA SER A 4 -3.18 26.80 -4.67
C SER A 4 -1.82 26.25 -5.14
N GLN A 5 -0.70 26.51 -4.45
CA GLN A 5 0.64 26.15 -4.96
C GLN A 5 1.35 24.99 -4.23
N ARG A 6 0.83 24.45 -3.13
CA ARG A 6 1.52 23.37 -2.41
C ARG A 6 1.25 22.01 -3.07
N ARG A 7 2.30 21.41 -3.64
CA ARG A 7 2.28 20.04 -4.16
C ARG A 7 2.96 19.12 -3.13
N ILE A 8 2.25 18.06 -2.74
CA ILE A 8 2.71 17.09 -1.75
C ILE A 8 2.89 15.76 -2.47
N ILE A 9 4.09 15.16 -2.36
CA ILE A 9 4.37 13.84 -2.91
C ILE A 9 4.26 12.80 -1.79
N LEU A 10 3.25 11.94 -1.87
CA LEU A 10 3.09 10.81 -0.96
C LEU A 10 3.74 9.58 -1.58
N VAL A 11 4.93 9.24 -1.09
CA VAL A 11 5.67 8.06 -1.55
C VAL A 11 5.16 6.81 -0.82
N THR A 12 4.65 5.84 -1.57
CA THR A 12 4.14 4.57 -1.05
C THR A 12 4.98 3.40 -1.55
N ARG A 13 4.92 2.26 -0.88
CA ARG A 13 5.54 1.00 -1.29
C ARG A 13 4.46 -0.06 -1.44
N ARG A 14 4.78 -1.13 -2.16
CA ARG A 14 3.94 -2.33 -2.17
C ARG A 14 4.04 -3.05 -0.84
N THR A 15 2.96 -3.73 -0.46
CA THR A 15 2.98 -4.66 0.67
C THR A 15 3.51 -6.02 0.23
N ARG A 16 3.82 -6.87 1.21
CA ARG A 16 4.26 -8.24 0.92
C ARG A 16 3.22 -9.01 0.09
N LEU A 17 1.93 -8.80 0.37
CA LEU A 17 0.85 -9.47 -0.37
C LEU A 17 0.78 -8.99 -1.82
N GLU A 18 0.92 -7.69 -2.06
CA GLU A 18 0.93 -7.15 -3.43
C GLU A 18 2.09 -7.70 -4.24
N ASP A 19 3.28 -7.78 -3.64
CA ASP A 19 4.44 -8.38 -4.29
C ASP A 19 4.25 -9.88 -4.58
N LEU A 20 3.60 -10.62 -3.67
CA LEU A 20 3.25 -12.02 -3.89
C LEU A 20 2.25 -12.20 -5.03
N VAL A 21 1.19 -11.39 -5.06
CA VAL A 21 0.17 -11.44 -6.13
C VAL A 21 0.78 -11.10 -7.49
N ILE A 22 1.72 -10.16 -7.55
CA ILE A 22 2.43 -9.85 -8.80
C ILE A 22 3.28 -11.02 -9.29
N ARG A 23 3.89 -11.79 -8.39
CA ARG A 23 4.71 -12.97 -8.75
C ARG A 23 3.87 -14.20 -9.06
N LEU A 24 2.76 -14.36 -8.36
CA LEU A 24 1.96 -15.58 -8.33
C LEU A 24 0.60 -15.42 -9.02
N ASN A 25 0.31 -14.26 -9.60
CA ASN A 25 -0.89 -13.87 -10.35
C ASN A 25 -2.21 -13.77 -9.55
N THR A 26 -2.43 -14.59 -8.53
CA THR A 26 -3.67 -14.58 -7.74
C THR A 26 -3.41 -14.55 -6.23
N VAL A 27 -4.43 -14.10 -5.49
CA VAL A 27 -4.39 -14.10 -4.02
C VAL A 27 -4.42 -15.53 -3.48
N GLU A 28 -5.15 -16.42 -4.13
CA GLU A 28 -5.24 -17.83 -3.78
C GLU A 28 -3.89 -18.53 -3.96
N GLN A 29 -3.15 -18.24 -5.04
CA GLN A 29 -1.80 -18.76 -5.26
C GLN A 29 -0.81 -18.17 -4.26
N ALA A 30 -0.94 -16.89 -3.90
CA ALA A 30 -0.15 -16.27 -2.84
C ALA A 30 -0.43 -16.90 -1.46
N ARG A 31 -1.70 -17.17 -1.14
CA ARG A 31 -2.12 -17.86 0.09
C ARG A 31 -1.50 -19.24 0.17
N PHE A 32 -1.69 -20.05 -0.87
CA PHE A 32 -1.12 -21.38 -0.96
C PHE A 32 0.41 -21.35 -0.76
N TYR A 33 1.12 -20.43 -1.42
CA TYR A 33 2.57 -20.29 -1.28
C TYR A 33 3.02 -19.97 0.16
N VAL A 34 2.36 -19.02 0.82
CA VAL A 34 2.67 -18.62 2.20
C VAL A 34 2.39 -19.78 3.18
N GLU A 35 1.25 -20.44 3.04
CA GLU A 35 0.87 -21.58 3.87
C GLU A 35 1.82 -22.78 3.67
N HIS A 36 2.29 -23.03 2.44
CA HIS A 36 3.28 -24.07 2.14
C HIS A 36 4.65 -23.81 2.77
N MET A 37 4.97 -22.56 3.08
CA MET A 37 6.17 -22.17 3.81
C MET A 37 5.98 -22.22 5.34
N GLY A 38 4.80 -22.62 5.82
CA GLY A 38 4.48 -22.66 7.26
C GLY A 38 4.24 -21.30 7.89
N ALA A 39 3.97 -20.26 7.08
CA ALA A 39 3.64 -18.92 7.57
C ALA A 39 2.11 -18.71 7.60
N ASP A 40 1.64 -17.81 8.47
CA ASP A 40 0.24 -17.44 8.54
C ASP A 40 -0.09 -16.37 7.48
N PHE A 41 -1.04 -16.67 6.59
CA PHE A 41 -1.51 -15.73 5.59
C PHE A 41 -2.26 -14.54 6.18
N SER A 42 -2.87 -14.69 7.36
CA SER A 42 -3.65 -13.64 8.02
C SER A 42 -2.79 -12.41 8.37
N ASP A 43 -1.48 -12.60 8.60
CA ASP A 43 -0.51 -11.52 8.81
C ASP A 43 -0.35 -10.65 7.57
N TYR A 44 -0.37 -11.25 6.38
CA TYR A 44 -0.25 -10.55 5.11
C TYR A 44 -1.52 -9.75 4.79
N GLU A 45 -2.69 -10.32 5.07
CA GLU A 45 -3.99 -9.64 4.93
C GLU A 45 -4.09 -8.46 5.90
N THR A 46 -3.62 -8.65 7.13
CA THR A 46 -3.63 -7.62 8.18
C THR A 46 -2.66 -6.49 7.86
N GLU A 47 -1.43 -6.79 7.44
CA GLU A 47 -0.49 -5.79 6.95
C GLU A 47 -1.10 -4.98 5.80
N GLN A 48 -1.65 -5.66 4.78
CA GLN A 48 -2.24 -5.01 3.61
C GLN A 48 -3.34 -4.03 4.02
N ARG A 49 -4.29 -4.50 4.84
CA ARG A 49 -5.40 -3.68 5.33
C ARG A 49 -4.92 -2.46 6.12
N GLN A 50 -4.00 -2.65 7.07
CA GLN A 50 -3.47 -1.56 7.89
C GLN A 50 -2.70 -0.55 7.04
N TYR A 51 -1.88 -1.03 6.11
CA TYR A 51 -1.09 -0.19 5.23
C TYR A 51 -1.98 0.68 4.33
N HIS A 52 -2.99 0.08 3.68
CA HIS A 52 -3.93 0.84 2.83
C HIS A 52 -4.74 1.84 3.63
N ALA A 53 -5.18 1.49 4.84
CA ALA A 53 -5.88 2.42 5.73
C ALA A 53 -4.99 3.61 6.13
N ALA A 54 -3.73 3.36 6.46
CA ALA A 54 -2.76 4.41 6.78
C ALA A 54 -2.48 5.32 5.58
N VAL A 55 -2.31 4.76 4.39
CA VAL A 55 -2.10 5.53 3.16
C VAL A 55 -3.33 6.37 2.81
N ALA A 56 -4.53 5.80 2.92
CA ALA A 56 -5.79 6.50 2.64
C ALA A 56 -5.98 7.69 3.58
N SER A 57 -5.90 7.46 4.90
CA SER A 57 -6.03 8.52 5.91
C SER A 57 -4.95 9.60 5.76
N THR A 58 -3.70 9.21 5.47
CA THR A 58 -2.61 10.16 5.20
C THR A 58 -2.90 11.00 3.97
N SER A 59 -3.36 10.39 2.87
CA SER A 59 -3.71 11.10 1.64
C SER A 59 -4.86 12.09 1.85
N GLU A 60 -5.88 11.69 2.63
CA GLU A 60 -7.02 12.54 2.98
C GLU A 60 -6.57 13.76 3.79
N LEU A 61 -5.80 13.54 4.87
CA LEU A 61 -5.28 14.63 5.70
C LEU A 61 -4.38 15.59 4.90
N LEU A 62 -3.49 15.06 4.05
CA LEU A 62 -2.61 15.89 3.23
C LEU A 62 -3.36 16.68 2.16
N SER A 63 -4.50 16.18 1.67
CA SER A 63 -5.32 16.89 0.68
C SER A 63 -5.90 18.20 1.19
N LEU A 64 -6.06 18.33 2.52
CA LEU A 64 -6.46 19.58 3.18
C LEU A 64 -5.35 20.66 3.12
N HIS A 65 -4.10 20.25 2.84
CA HIS A 65 -2.93 21.12 2.87
C HIS A 65 -2.34 21.41 1.48
N GLY A 66 -2.80 20.72 0.44
CA GLY A 66 -2.32 20.92 -0.94
C GLY A 66 -2.67 19.76 -1.86
N ARG A 67 -2.25 19.86 -3.12
CA ARG A 67 -2.46 18.79 -4.11
C ARG A 67 -1.54 17.61 -3.79
N VAL A 68 -2.14 16.49 -3.40
CA VAL A 68 -1.42 15.23 -3.14
C VAL A 68 -1.23 14.45 -4.43
N GLN A 69 0.00 14.02 -4.69
CA GLN A 69 0.33 13.05 -5.72
C GLN A 69 0.94 11.82 -5.07
N ARG A 70 0.29 10.67 -5.25
CA ARG A 70 0.83 9.39 -4.82
C ARG A 70 1.87 8.89 -5.82
N LEU A 71 3.01 8.44 -5.32
CA LEU A 71 4.08 7.84 -6.10
C LEU A 71 4.45 6.50 -5.48
N GLU A 72 4.36 5.42 -6.25
CA GLU A 72 4.86 4.12 -5.82
C GLU A 72 6.39 4.07 -5.99
N ARG A 73 7.11 3.77 -4.91
CA ARG A 73 8.55 3.47 -4.95
C ARG A 73 8.75 2.08 -5.53
N LYS A 74 9.27 2.01 -6.75
CA LYS A 74 9.86 0.78 -7.30
C LYS A 74 11.30 0.67 -6.76
N LEU A 75 11.60 -0.42 -6.07
CA LEU A 75 12.98 -0.82 -5.76
C LEU A 75 13.58 -1.52 -6.98
#